data_AF-A0A6M0EKV4-F1
#
_entry.id   AF-A0A6M0EKV4-F1
#
_cell.length_a   1.000
_cell.length_b   1.000
_cell.length_c   1.000
_cell.angle_alpha   90.00
_cell.angle_beta   90.00
_cell.angle_gamma   90.00
#
_symmetry.space_group_name_H-M   'P 1'
#
loop_
_entity.id
_entity.type
_entity.pdbx_description
1 polymer ?
#
loop_
_entity_poly.entity_id
_entity_poly.type
_entity_poly.pdbx_seq_one_letter_code
_entity_poly.pdbx_strand_id
1 'polypeptide(L)'
;MSVEGKHENSKTEGAIVKEEKSESLLNLEEYKPIRITYGYSRDKRPDLKQFLLDLIVSGDGDISLFIRAADGNESEQAVFGKILTEFKLEVDIESIMVADSALYTQKNIWLMKELLWITRVALSVKGSQHLVTEVSAE
;
A
#
# COMPACT_ATOMS: atom_id res chain seq x y z
N MET A 1 -31.34 -21.75 33.22
CA MET A 1 -32.78 -22.06 33.16
C MET A 1 -33.26 -21.60 31.79
N SER A 2 -33.56 -22.54 30.90
CA SER A 2 -34.00 -22.25 29.53
C SER A 2 -35.49 -21.89 29.54
N VAL A 3 -35.89 -20.89 28.79
CA VAL A 3 -37.30 -20.60 28.53
C VAL A 3 -37.49 -20.27 27.06
N GLU A 4 -38.00 -21.26 26.35
CA GLU A 4 -38.56 -21.16 25.00
C GLU A 4 -39.84 -20.31 25.04
N GLY A 5 -39.90 -19.27 24.22
CA GLY A 5 -41.10 -18.46 23.99
C GLY A 5 -41.56 -18.61 22.55
N LYS A 6 -42.78 -19.12 22.37
CA LYS A 6 -43.42 -19.51 21.12
C LYS A 6 -43.75 -18.29 20.23
N HIS A 7 -43.58 -18.45 18.91
CA HIS A 7 -44.10 -17.51 17.91
C HIS A 7 -45.61 -17.71 17.71
N GLU A 8 -46.36 -16.61 17.70
CA GLU A 8 -47.70 -16.55 17.10
C GLU A 8 -47.67 -15.62 15.88
N ASN A 9 -48.04 -16.20 14.73
CA ASN A 9 -48.28 -15.49 13.47
C ASN A 9 -49.75 -15.05 13.42
N SER A 10 -50.01 -13.75 13.26
CA SER A 10 -51.28 -13.27 12.74
C SER A 10 -51.03 -12.42 11.49
N LYS A 11 -51.49 -12.91 10.35
CA LYS A 11 -51.50 -12.21 9.06
C LYS A 11 -52.52 -11.07 9.08
N THR A 12 -52.19 -9.90 8.53
CA THR A 12 -53.10 -9.17 7.64
C THR A 12 -52.30 -8.28 6.69
N GLU A 13 -52.54 -8.44 5.39
CA GLU A 13 -51.95 -7.68 4.29
C GLU A 13 -52.56 -6.27 4.20
N GLY A 14 -51.72 -5.31 3.77
CA GLY A 14 -52.18 -4.14 3.00
C GLY A 14 -51.81 -2.77 3.56
N ALA A 15 -50.65 -2.24 3.19
CA ALA A 15 -50.48 -0.89 2.63
C ALA A 15 -48.99 -0.59 2.38
N ILE A 16 -48.71 -0.16 1.15
CA ILE A 16 -47.40 0.16 0.60
C ILE A 16 -46.78 1.32 1.39
N VAL A 17 -45.66 1.08 2.07
CA VAL A 17 -44.70 2.14 2.44
C VAL A 17 -43.46 1.88 1.61
N LYS A 18 -43.14 2.84 0.74
CA LYS A 18 -41.94 2.85 -0.09
C LYS A 18 -40.72 2.75 0.84
N GLU A 19 -40.02 1.63 0.82
CA GLU A 19 -38.65 1.59 1.33
C GLU A 19 -37.78 2.39 0.35
N GLU A 20 -37.50 3.62 0.75
CA GLU A 20 -36.47 4.45 0.15
C GLU A 20 -35.12 3.75 0.30
N LYS A 21 -34.75 3.03 -0.76
CA LYS A 21 -33.41 2.95 -1.35
C LYS A 21 -32.26 3.35 -0.40
N SER A 22 -31.94 2.48 0.55
CA SER A 22 -30.70 2.54 1.34
C SER A 22 -29.49 1.98 0.59
N GLU A 23 -29.64 1.65 -0.70
CA GLU A 23 -28.59 1.12 -1.57
C GLU A 23 -27.53 2.15 -2.01
N SER A 24 -27.48 3.35 -1.41
CA SER A 24 -26.59 4.42 -1.88
C SER A 24 -25.34 4.67 -1.03
N LEU A 25 -24.98 3.77 -0.11
CA LEU A 25 -23.73 3.89 0.66
C LEU A 25 -22.98 2.58 0.59
N LEU A 26 -22.30 2.36 -0.53
CA LEU A 26 -21.04 1.63 -0.68
C LEU A 26 -20.81 1.56 -2.19
N ASN A 27 -20.35 2.68 -2.77
CA ASN A 27 -19.65 2.62 -4.04
C ASN A 27 -18.30 1.95 -3.74
N LEU A 28 -18.34 0.63 -3.54
CA LEU A 28 -17.16 -0.21 -3.49
C LEU A 28 -16.53 -0.07 -4.87
N GLU A 29 -15.58 0.85 -5.01
CA GLU A 29 -14.57 0.70 -6.05
C GLU A 29 -14.13 -0.77 -5.99
N GLU A 30 -14.35 -1.46 -7.11
CA GLU A 30 -14.26 -2.91 -7.22
C GLU A 30 -12.97 -3.40 -6.54
N TYR A 31 -13.10 -3.95 -5.33
CA TYR A 31 -11.94 -4.29 -4.50
C TYR A 31 -11.08 -5.29 -5.28
N LYS A 32 -9.95 -4.82 -5.81
CA LYS A 32 -9.13 -5.63 -6.70
C LYS A 32 -8.20 -6.51 -5.85
N PRO A 33 -8.43 -7.83 -5.79
CA PRO A 33 -7.63 -8.69 -4.93
C PRO A 33 -6.19 -8.78 -5.45
N ILE A 34 -5.23 -8.90 -4.53
CA ILE A 34 -3.85 -9.23 -4.90
C ILE A 34 -3.79 -10.64 -5.49
N ARG A 35 -2.88 -10.86 -6.44
CA ARG A 35 -2.62 -12.19 -7.00
C ARG A 35 -1.38 -12.78 -6.33
N ILE A 36 -1.59 -13.83 -5.55
CA ILE A 36 -0.48 -14.57 -4.93
C ILE A 36 0.05 -15.58 -5.96
N THR A 37 1.18 -15.26 -6.58
CA THR A 37 1.76 -16.01 -7.70
C THR A 37 3.27 -16.22 -7.53
N TYR A 38 3.86 -17.08 -8.36
CA TYR A 38 5.31 -17.23 -8.47
C TYR A 38 5.94 -16.01 -9.14
N GLY A 39 7.20 -15.74 -8.83
CA GLY A 39 7.91 -14.55 -9.28
C GLY A 39 9.41 -14.64 -9.08
N TYR A 40 10.10 -13.54 -9.32
CA TYR A 40 11.55 -13.44 -9.12
C TYR A 40 11.90 -13.46 -7.64
N SER A 41 12.56 -14.52 -7.16
CA SER A 41 13.03 -14.64 -5.78
C SER A 41 14.49 -14.22 -5.66
N ARG A 42 14.77 -13.15 -4.90
CA ARG A 42 16.17 -12.76 -4.55
C ARG A 42 16.88 -13.85 -3.75
N ASP A 43 16.14 -14.55 -2.89
CA ASP A 43 16.65 -15.64 -2.04
C ASP A 43 16.75 -16.99 -2.78
N LYS A 44 16.60 -17.00 -4.11
CA LYS A 44 16.67 -18.19 -4.97
C LYS A 44 15.65 -19.27 -4.58
N ARG A 45 14.45 -18.85 -4.16
CA ARG A 45 13.29 -19.70 -3.86
C ARG A 45 12.15 -19.51 -4.87
N PRO A 46 12.34 -19.88 -6.15
CA PRO A 46 11.30 -19.75 -7.17
C PRO A 46 10.11 -20.71 -6.93
N ASP A 47 10.28 -21.69 -6.04
CA ASP A 47 9.25 -22.62 -5.59
C ASP A 47 8.21 -21.98 -4.65
N LEU A 48 8.46 -20.77 -4.16
CA LEU A 48 7.55 -20.05 -3.27
C LEU A 48 6.72 -19.02 -4.03
N LYS A 49 5.44 -18.94 -3.67
CA LYS A 49 4.59 -17.82 -4.10
C LYS A 49 4.99 -16.56 -3.35
N GLN A 50 4.86 -15.42 -4.01
CA GLN A 50 5.33 -14.13 -3.51
C GLN A 50 4.19 -13.12 -3.45
N PHE A 51 4.29 -12.23 -2.48
CA PHE A 51 3.48 -11.04 -2.32
C PHE A 51 4.35 -9.97 -1.63
N LEU A 52 3.99 -8.71 -1.78
CA LEU A 52 4.70 -7.60 -1.14
C LEU A 52 3.80 -6.93 -0.10
N LEU A 53 4.44 -6.33 0.90
CA LEU A 53 3.80 -5.42 1.86
C LEU A 53 4.50 -4.07 1.76
N ASP A 54 3.78 -3.07 1.29
CA ASP A 54 4.24 -1.69 1.37
C ASP A 54 3.86 -1.12 2.72
N LEU A 55 4.84 -0.53 3.41
CA LEU A 55 4.70 -0.03 4.75
C LEU A 55 5.22 1.41 4.83
N ILE A 56 4.47 2.26 5.54
CA ILE A 56 5.01 3.50 6.11
C ILE A 56 4.92 3.34 7.61
N VAL A 57 6.04 3.55 8.29
CA VAL A 57 6.18 3.36 9.73
C VAL A 57 6.55 4.68 10.39
N SER A 58 6.27 4.79 11.69
CA SER A 58 6.79 5.86 12.54
C SER A 58 8.32 5.89 12.51
N GLY A 59 8.91 7.05 12.81
CA GLY A 59 10.37 7.23 12.72
C GLY A 59 11.19 6.35 13.67
N ASP A 60 10.59 5.89 14.76
CA ASP A 60 11.16 4.88 15.68
C ASP A 60 11.00 3.44 15.15
N GLY A 61 10.17 3.22 14.13
CA GLY A 61 9.90 1.93 13.51
C GLY A 61 8.87 1.06 14.23
N ASP A 62 8.29 1.54 15.33
CA ASP A 62 7.44 0.72 16.20
C ASP A 62 6.00 0.57 15.68
N ILE A 63 5.50 1.54 14.92
CA ILE A 63 4.09 1.60 14.51
C ILE A 63 3.98 1.78 13.00
N SER A 64 3.23 0.91 12.34
CA SER A 64 2.84 1.08 10.93
C SER A 64 1.69 2.09 10.81
N LEU A 65 1.90 3.16 10.06
CA LEU A 65 0.92 4.20 9.76
C LEU A 65 0.16 3.92 8.45
N PHE A 66 0.78 3.15 7.54
CA PHE A 66 0.19 2.70 6.29
C PHE A 66 0.61 1.26 6.02
N ILE A 67 -0.34 0.44 5.55
CA ILE A 67 -0.10 -0.93 5.13
C ILE A 67 -0.88 -1.20 3.85
N ARG A 68 -0.19 -1.72 2.83
CA ARG A 68 -0.81 -2.20 1.60
C ARG A 68 -0.23 -3.55 1.22
N ALA A 69 -1.09 -4.52 0.95
CA ALA A 69 -0.68 -5.76 0.31
C ALA A 69 -0.66 -5.58 -1.21
N ALA A 70 0.43 -6.01 -1.85
CA ALA A 70 0.66 -5.86 -3.28
C ALA A 70 1.09 -7.19 -3.94
N ASP A 71 1.02 -7.23 -5.26
CA ASP A 71 1.48 -8.39 -6.05
C ASP A 71 3.01 -8.56 -5.89
N GLY A 72 3.47 -9.81 -5.77
CA GLY A 72 4.89 -10.14 -5.63
C GLY A 72 5.78 -9.66 -6.78
N ASN A 73 5.19 -9.41 -7.95
CA ASN A 73 5.90 -8.94 -9.14
C ASN A 73 5.70 -7.43 -9.41
N GLU A 74 5.04 -6.71 -8.52
CA GLU A 74 4.92 -5.26 -8.64
C GLU A 74 6.29 -4.59 -8.45
N SER A 75 6.60 -3.59 -9.28
CA SER A 75 7.85 -2.85 -9.18
C SER A 75 7.72 -1.73 -8.15
N GLU A 76 8.47 -1.84 -7.06
CA GLU A 76 8.60 -0.80 -6.02
C GLU A 76 8.84 0.60 -6.62
N GLN A 77 9.75 0.68 -7.60
CA GLN A 77 10.11 1.94 -8.28
C GLN A 77 8.92 2.63 -8.95
N ALA A 78 7.94 1.84 -9.42
CA ALA A 78 6.78 2.37 -10.14
C ALA A 78 5.72 2.94 -9.19
N VAL A 79 5.73 2.55 -7.91
CA VAL A 79 4.60 2.75 -7.01
C VAL A 79 4.93 3.60 -5.79
N PHE A 80 6.16 3.56 -5.28
CA PHE A 80 6.55 4.28 -4.06
C PHE A 80 6.25 5.79 -4.12
N GLY A 81 6.60 6.46 -5.22
CA GLY A 81 6.35 7.90 -5.34
C GLY A 81 4.87 8.24 -5.26
N LYS A 82 3.99 7.37 -5.78
CA LYS A 82 2.55 7.54 -5.69
C LYS A 82 2.05 7.33 -4.25
N ILE A 83 2.48 6.24 -3.60
CA ILE A 83 2.10 5.93 -2.21
C ILE A 83 2.44 7.11 -1.29
N LEU A 84 3.65 7.65 -1.37
CA LEU A 84 4.08 8.74 -0.48
C LEU A 84 3.29 10.03 -0.71
N THR A 85 2.97 10.35 -1.97
CA THR A 85 2.12 11.51 -2.29
C THR A 85 0.69 11.31 -1.78
N GLU A 86 0.10 10.13 -1.98
CA GLU A 86 -1.25 9.81 -1.51
C GLU A 86 -1.32 9.83 0.02
N PHE A 87 -0.37 9.18 0.68
CA PHE A 87 -0.29 9.18 2.15
C PHE A 87 -0.22 10.60 2.72
N LYS A 88 0.55 11.50 2.10
CA LYS A 88 0.65 12.88 2.58
C LYS A 88 -0.64 13.70 2.38
N LEU A 89 -1.49 13.33 1.41
CA LEU A 89 -2.80 13.96 1.24
C LEU A 89 -3.80 13.51 2.31
N GLU A 90 -3.68 12.26 2.77
CA GLU A 90 -4.57 11.68 3.78
C GLU A 90 -4.14 11.99 5.21
N VAL A 91 -2.83 12.20 5.43
CA VAL A 91 -2.22 12.34 6.76
C VAL A 91 -1.48 13.66 6.89
N ASP A 92 -2.03 14.55 7.72
CA ASP A 92 -1.43 15.85 8.04
C ASP A 92 -0.41 15.74 9.18
N ILE A 93 0.76 15.17 8.88
CA ILE A 93 1.89 15.10 9.81
C ILE A 93 3.12 15.75 9.17
N GLU A 94 3.79 16.63 9.91
CA GLU A 94 5.10 17.15 9.51
C GLU A 94 6.14 16.02 9.63
N SER A 95 6.63 15.51 8.50
CA SER A 95 7.49 14.34 8.45
C SER A 95 8.47 14.39 7.28
N ILE A 96 9.61 13.73 7.45
CA ILE A 96 10.55 13.46 6.37
C ILE A 96 10.39 12.00 5.96
N MET A 97 10.10 11.76 4.67
CA MET A 97 9.94 10.41 4.14
C MET A 97 11.31 9.77 3.89
N VAL A 98 11.61 8.64 4.52
CA VAL A 98 12.87 7.92 4.31
C VAL A 98 12.58 6.61 3.60
N ALA A 99 13.23 6.38 2.46
CA ALA A 99 13.10 5.13 1.72
C ALA A 99 14.43 4.69 1.09
N ASP A 100 14.48 3.44 0.66
CA ASP A 100 15.65 2.89 -0.01
C ASP A 100 15.84 3.46 -1.43
N SER A 101 16.85 2.98 -2.13
CA SER A 101 17.22 3.47 -3.45
C SER A 101 16.20 3.18 -4.56
N ALA A 102 15.21 2.29 -4.35
CA ALA A 102 14.15 2.09 -5.33
C ALA A 102 13.29 3.36 -5.49
N LEU A 103 13.27 4.22 -4.46
CA LEU A 103 12.62 5.51 -4.54
C LEU A 103 13.30 6.46 -5.54
N TYR A 104 14.62 6.32 -5.74
CA TYR A 104 15.44 7.23 -6.56
C TYR A 104 15.23 6.99 -8.07
N THR A 105 14.11 7.46 -8.60
CA THR A 105 13.85 7.53 -10.04
C THR A 105 13.47 8.95 -10.46
N GLN A 106 13.75 9.31 -11.71
CA GLN A 106 13.39 10.64 -12.23
C GLN A 106 11.91 10.95 -12.04
N LYS A 107 11.03 9.97 -12.27
CA LYS A 107 9.58 10.09 -12.11
C LYS A 107 9.20 10.36 -10.65
N ASN A 108 9.75 9.59 -9.72
CA ASN A 108 9.42 9.73 -8.29
C ASN A 108 9.91 11.07 -7.74
N ILE A 109 11.12 11.52 -8.12
CA ILE A 109 11.65 12.83 -7.72
C ILE A 109 10.71 13.97 -8.14
N TRP A 110 10.17 13.91 -9.37
CA TRP A 110 9.19 14.90 -9.83
C TRP A 110 7.86 14.83 -9.08
N LEU A 111 7.35 13.61 -8.81
CA LEU A 111 6.10 13.41 -8.07
C LEU A 111 6.19 13.95 -6.63
N MET A 112 7.35 13.80 -6.00
CA MET A 112 7.57 14.15 -4.60
C MET A 112 8.21 15.53 -4.41
N LYS A 113 8.19 16.40 -5.42
CA LYS A 113 8.88 17.70 -5.38
C LYS A 113 8.46 18.62 -4.23
N GLU A 114 7.24 18.45 -3.72
CA GLU A 114 6.68 19.23 -2.60
C GLU A 114 6.82 18.49 -1.25
N LEU A 115 7.41 17.29 -1.23
CA LEU A 115 7.60 16.48 -0.03
C LEU A 115 9.04 16.63 0.49
N LEU A 116 9.22 16.52 1.80
CA LEU A 116 10.54 16.32 2.40
C LEU A 116 10.88 14.83 2.35
N TRP A 117 12.01 14.46 1.75
CA TRP A 117 12.40 13.07 1.60
C TRP A 117 13.92 12.85 1.65
N ILE A 118 14.32 11.64 2.04
CA ILE A 118 15.70 11.14 2.05
C ILE A 118 15.70 9.77 1.39
N THR A 119 16.59 9.59 0.40
CA THR A 119 16.86 8.28 -0.20
C THR A 119 18.33 8.19 -0.60
N ARG A 120 18.84 6.96 -0.72
CA ARG A 120 20.16 6.71 -1.30
C ARG A 120 20.07 6.80 -2.82
N VAL A 121 21.09 7.35 -3.46
CA VAL A 121 21.22 7.26 -4.92
C VAL A 121 21.31 5.79 -5.33
N ALA A 122 20.55 5.39 -6.34
CA ALA A 122 20.54 4.02 -6.81
C ALA A 122 21.87 3.63 -7.46
N LEU A 123 22.44 2.48 -7.04
CA LEU A 123 23.65 1.90 -7.64
C LEU A 123 23.46 1.42 -9.08
N SER A 124 22.24 1.45 -9.62
CA SER A 124 22.00 1.27 -11.05
C SER A 124 22.43 2.49 -11.88
N VAL A 125 22.64 3.65 -11.25
CA VAL A 125 23.15 4.87 -11.90
C VAL A 125 24.66 4.74 -12.09
N LYS A 126 25.12 4.80 -13.35
CA LYS A 126 26.55 4.66 -13.69
C LYS A 126 27.45 5.60 -12.88
N GLY A 127 27.08 6.87 -12.77
CA GLY A 127 27.85 7.84 -11.98
C GLY A 127 28.01 7.44 -10.51
N SER A 128 26.98 6.83 -9.91
CA SER A 128 27.07 6.30 -8.54
C SER A 128 28.02 5.12 -8.43
N GLN A 129 28.03 4.21 -9.42
CA GLN A 129 28.96 3.07 -9.45
C GLN A 129 30.41 3.53 -9.54
N HIS A 130 30.69 4.51 -10.40
CA HIS A 130 32.03 5.07 -10.56
C HIS A 130 32.55 5.64 -9.23
N LEU A 131 31.77 6.51 -8.58
CA LEU A 131 32.15 7.13 -7.30
C LEU A 131 32.42 6.12 -6.19
N VAL A 132 31.58 5.08 -6.06
CA VAL A 132 31.78 4.03 -5.05
C VAL A 132 33.05 3.23 -5.31
N THR A 133 33.35 2.96 -6.59
CA THR A 133 34.56 2.21 -6.98
C THR A 133 35.83 3.03 -6.73
N GLU A 134 35.80 4.33 -7.04
CA GLU A 134 36.93 5.24 -6.80
C GLU A 134 37.27 5.34 -5.31
N VAL A 135 36.29 5.53 -4.44
CA VAL A 135 36.49 5.61 -2.99
C VAL A 135 36.99 4.28 -2.40
N SER A 136 36.63 3.15 -3.00
CA SER A 136 37.07 1.83 -2.52
C SER A 136 38.48 1.44 -2.98
N ALA A 137 39.10 2.23 -3.87
CA ALA A 137 40.44 2.00 -4.38
C ALA A 137 41.54 2.72 -3.57
N GLU A 138 41.15 3.54 -2.58
CA GLU A 138 42.02 4.16 -1.56
C GLU A 138 42.06 3.32 -0.27
#